data_AF-A0A2N0WB41-F1
#
_entry.id   AF-A0A2N0WB41-F1
#
_cell.length_a   1.000
_cell.length_b   1.000
_cell.length_c   1.000
_cell.angle_alpha   90.00
_cell.angle_beta   90.00
_cell.angle_gamma   90.00
#
_symmetry.space_group_name_H-M   'P 1'
#
loop_
_entity.id
_entity.type
_entity.pdbx_description
1 polymer ?
#
loop_
_entity_poly.entity_id
_entity_poly.type
_entity_poly.pdbx_seq_one_letter_code
_entity_poly.pdbx_strand_id
1 'polypeptide(L)'
;MIKDIKDLVKIVYQSDRIKDLLEIMEQDSPYSSDSMDNIPKTKEDKELFVLAANHLRFVVKFGVKNTSEVFVDNGRSYISFQDEFNRWMDSGCKGIELNEISQYLQENPIV
;
A
#
# COMPACT_ATOMS: atom_id res chain seq x y z
N MET A 1 -2.61 -18.67 13.60
CA MET A 1 -2.80 -17.24 13.90
C MET A 1 -3.29 -16.61 12.61
N ILE A 2 -4.55 -16.18 12.54
CA ILE A 2 -5.02 -15.42 11.37
C ILE A 2 -4.28 -14.09 11.46
N LYS A 3 -3.38 -13.83 10.51
CA LYS A 3 -2.71 -12.53 10.42
C LYS A 3 -3.77 -11.54 9.94
N ASP A 4 -3.89 -10.41 10.65
CA ASP A 4 -4.76 -9.32 10.22
C ASP A 4 -4.23 -8.74 8.90
N ILE A 5 -5.09 -8.16 8.06
CA ILE A 5 -4.71 -7.58 6.77
C ILE A 5 -3.55 -6.60 6.92
N LYS A 6 -3.56 -5.82 8.01
CA LYS A 6 -2.51 -4.90 8.39
C LYS A 6 -1.16 -5.58 8.56
N ASP A 7 -1.12 -6.74 9.20
CA ASP A 7 0.12 -7.50 9.41
C ASP A 7 0.68 -8.00 8.08
N LEU A 8 -0.19 -8.45 7.18
CA LEU A 8 0.20 -8.92 5.85
C LEU A 8 0.73 -7.78 4.98
N VAL A 9 0.02 -6.65 4.93
CA VAL A 9 0.48 -5.45 4.22
C VAL A 9 1.82 -4.97 4.78
N LYS A 10 1.98 -4.96 6.11
CA LYS A 10 3.24 -4.56 6.75
C LYS A 10 4.40 -5.47 6.35
N ILE A 11 4.17 -6.79 6.27
CA ILE A 11 5.18 -7.75 5.80
C ILE A 11 5.63 -7.43 4.38
N VAL A 12 4.70 -7.14 3.46
CA VAL A 12 5.06 -6.78 2.09
C VAL A 12 5.78 -5.44 2.04
N TYR A 13 5.29 -4.42 2.75
CA TYR A 13 5.91 -3.10 2.81
C TYR A 13 7.35 -3.11 3.37
N GLN A 14 7.63 -3.98 4.34
CA GLN A 14 8.96 -4.11 4.94
C GLN A 14 9.93 -4.98 4.13
N SER A 15 9.45 -5.58 3.04
CA SER A 15 10.24 -6.38 2.11
C SER A 15 10.61 -5.58 0.85
N ASP A 16 11.43 -6.16 -0.03
CA ASP A 16 11.77 -5.56 -1.34
C ASP A 16 10.64 -5.73 -2.38
N ARG A 17 9.38 -5.72 -1.94
CA ARG A 17 8.18 -6.02 -2.74
C ARG A 17 7.13 -4.90 -2.68
N ILE A 18 7.59 -3.67 -2.42
CA ILE A 18 6.71 -2.49 -2.31
C ILE A 18 5.98 -2.19 -3.63
N LYS A 19 6.60 -2.49 -4.77
CA LYS A 19 5.96 -2.38 -6.09
C LYS A 19 4.74 -3.31 -6.20
N ASP A 20 4.86 -4.53 -5.73
CA ASP A 20 3.78 -5.52 -5.77
C ASP A 20 2.63 -5.09 -4.84
N LEU A 21 2.95 -4.52 -3.67
CA LEU A 21 1.93 -3.93 -2.80
C LEU A 21 1.18 -2.78 -3.48
N LEU A 22 1.89 -1.92 -4.23
CA LEU A 22 1.28 -0.85 -5.00
C LEU A 22 0.35 -1.41 -6.09
N GLU A 23 0.77 -2.44 -6.83
CA GLU A 23 -0.06 -3.09 -7.87
C GLU A 23 -1.33 -3.69 -7.28
N ILE A 24 -1.25 -4.37 -6.12
CA ILE A 24 -2.43 -4.88 -5.40
C ILE A 24 -3.37 -3.74 -5.01
N MET A 25 -2.83 -2.65 -4.44
CA MET A 25 -3.61 -1.50 -4.03
C MET A 25 -4.29 -0.78 -5.21
N GLU A 26 -3.61 -0.70 -6.36
CA GLU A 26 -4.12 -0.06 -7.58
C GLU A 26 -5.05 -0.97 -8.39
N GLN A 27 -5.30 -2.20 -7.91
CA GLN A 27 -6.10 -3.21 -8.58
C GLN A 27 -5.53 -3.62 -9.96
N ASP A 28 -4.20 -3.54 -10.11
CA ASP A 28 -3.44 -3.94 -11.30
C ASP A 28 -2.66 -5.25 -11.05
N SER A 29 -3.09 -6.04 -10.07
CA SER A 29 -2.45 -7.30 -9.70
C SER A 29 -3.25 -8.51 -10.19
N PRO A 30 -2.61 -9.67 -10.45
CA PRO A 30 -3.31 -10.93 -10.72
C PRO A 30 -4.18 -11.44 -9.56
N TYR A 31 -3.98 -10.88 -8.35
CA TYR A 31 -4.67 -11.27 -7.13
C TYR A 31 -5.91 -10.44 -6.85
N SER A 32 -6.12 -9.36 -7.61
CA SER A 32 -7.25 -8.45 -7.48
C SER A 32 -8.59 -9.17 -7.59
N SER A 33 -9.55 -8.74 -6.79
CA SER A 33 -10.86 -9.37 -6.66
C SER A 33 -12.01 -8.36 -6.77
N ASP A 34 -13.17 -8.83 -7.19
CA ASP A 34 -14.40 -8.02 -7.24
C ASP A 34 -15.06 -7.85 -5.85
N SER A 35 -14.36 -8.19 -4.77
CA SER A 35 -14.88 -8.03 -3.40
C SER A 35 -15.04 -6.55 -3.08
N MET A 36 -16.08 -6.25 -2.31
CA MET A 36 -16.45 -4.89 -1.91
C MET A 36 -16.46 -4.72 -0.37
N ASP A 37 -15.91 -5.68 0.36
CA ASP A 37 -16.03 -5.76 1.82
C ASP A 37 -15.17 -4.70 2.52
N ASN A 38 -13.95 -4.48 2.01
CA ASN A 38 -12.95 -3.59 2.59
C ASN A 38 -12.74 -2.29 1.77
N ILE A 39 -13.66 -1.92 0.89
CA ILE A 39 -13.54 -0.69 0.10
C ILE A 39 -13.57 0.58 0.96
N PRO A 40 -12.91 1.68 0.53
CA PRO A 40 -13.06 3.00 1.13
C PRO A 40 -14.50 3.52 1.02
N LYS A 41 -15.18 3.77 2.16
CA LYS A 41 -16.61 4.17 2.17
C LYS A 41 -16.78 5.65 2.50
N THR A 42 -16.02 6.15 3.47
CA THR A 42 -16.10 7.55 3.90
C THR A 42 -15.21 8.45 3.04
N LYS A 43 -15.39 9.77 3.15
CA LYS A 43 -14.50 10.75 2.51
C LYS A 43 -13.06 10.58 3.00
N GLU A 44 -12.89 10.39 4.31
CA GLU A 44 -11.58 10.18 4.93
C GLU A 44 -10.92 8.90 4.42
N ASP A 45 -11.65 7.77 4.33
CA ASP A 45 -11.08 6.52 3.80
C ASP A 45 -10.55 6.71 2.37
N LYS A 46 -11.30 7.43 1.53
CA LYS A 46 -10.93 7.69 0.13
C LYS A 46 -9.70 8.57 0.05
N GLU A 47 -9.61 9.60 0.88
CA GLU A 47 -8.43 10.46 0.97
C GLU A 47 -7.20 9.68 1.44
N LEU A 48 -7.34 8.89 2.51
CA LEU A 48 -6.27 8.04 3.02
C LEU A 48 -5.79 7.02 1.98
N PHE A 49 -6.72 6.37 1.25
CA PHE A 49 -6.37 5.46 0.15
C PHE A 49 -5.53 6.16 -0.93
N VAL A 50 -5.95 7.34 -1.40
CA VAL A 50 -5.20 8.07 -2.43
C VAL A 50 -3.80 8.48 -1.95
N LEU A 51 -3.70 8.96 -0.71
CA LEU A 51 -2.42 9.41 -0.13
C LEU A 51 -1.48 8.24 0.16
N ALA A 52 -2.00 7.10 0.63
CA ALA A 52 -1.23 5.88 0.79
C ALA A 52 -0.70 5.36 -0.55
N ALA A 53 -1.49 5.37 -1.62
CA ALA A 53 -1.01 5.01 -2.96
C ALA A 53 0.10 5.98 -3.45
N ASN A 54 -0.05 7.28 -3.21
CA ASN A 54 0.99 8.26 -3.53
C ASN A 54 2.27 8.04 -2.73
N HIS A 55 2.16 7.66 -1.46
CA HIS A 55 3.31 7.27 -0.64
C HIS A 55 4.01 6.04 -1.24
N LEU A 56 3.28 4.98 -1.59
CA LEU A 56 3.85 3.80 -2.21
C LEU A 56 4.54 4.12 -3.55
N ARG A 57 3.94 4.96 -4.41
CA ARG A 57 4.58 5.45 -5.65
C ARG A 57 5.88 6.21 -5.36
N PHE A 58 5.89 7.06 -4.33
CA PHE A 58 7.11 7.74 -3.90
C PHE A 58 8.18 6.73 -3.48
N VAL A 59 7.82 5.75 -2.65
CA VAL A 59 8.75 4.75 -2.14
C VAL A 59 9.28 3.84 -3.23
N VAL A 60 8.45 3.43 -4.20
CA VAL A 60 8.91 2.68 -5.38
C VAL A 60 9.92 3.48 -6.19
N LYS A 61 9.72 4.80 -6.33
CA LYS A 61 10.58 5.65 -7.15
C LYS A 61 11.87 6.07 -6.45
N PHE A 62 11.81 6.41 -5.17
CA PHE A 62 12.91 7.04 -4.42
C PHE A 62 13.45 6.18 -3.29
N GLY A 63 12.77 5.10 -2.91
CA GLY A 63 13.19 4.20 -1.83
C GLY A 63 12.66 4.59 -0.45
N VAL A 64 12.46 3.59 0.41
CA VAL A 64 11.84 3.73 1.74
C VAL A 64 12.66 4.57 2.72
N LYS A 65 13.98 4.65 2.52
CA LYS A 65 14.88 5.43 3.40
C LYS A 65 14.73 6.94 3.22
N ASN A 66 14.05 7.36 2.18
CA ASN A 66 14.00 8.75 1.75
C ASN A 66 12.64 9.42 2.02
N THR A 67 11.78 8.80 2.85
CA THR A 67 10.41 9.27 3.11
C THR A 67 10.33 10.61 3.87
N SER A 68 11.44 11.08 4.45
CA SER A 68 11.54 12.39 5.11
C SER A 68 12.05 13.51 4.19
N GLU A 69 12.37 13.21 2.94
CA GLU A 69 13.00 14.15 2.01
C GLU A 69 12.02 14.63 0.92
N VAL A 70 12.37 15.76 0.30
CA VAL A 70 11.69 16.30 -0.89
C VAL A 70 12.58 16.07 -2.09
N PHE A 71 12.07 15.40 -3.13
CA PHE A 71 12.80 15.17 -4.38
C PHE A 71 12.28 16.08 -5.48
N VAL A 72 13.18 16.55 -6.35
CA VAL A 72 12.83 17.21 -7.60
C VAL A 72 13.30 16.34 -8.75
N ASP A 73 12.39 15.91 -9.60
CA ASP A 73 12.69 15.13 -10.79
C ASP A 73 11.90 15.70 -11.98
N ASN A 74 12.61 16.02 -13.07
CA ASN A 74 12.04 16.64 -14.27
C ASN A 74 11.17 17.88 -13.97
N GLY A 75 11.62 18.73 -13.03
CA GLY A 75 10.91 19.96 -12.64
C GLY A 75 9.65 19.73 -11.80
N ARG A 76 9.37 18.50 -11.38
CA ARG A 76 8.27 18.15 -10.46
C ARG A 76 8.82 17.84 -9.08
N SER A 77 8.18 18.39 -8.05
CA SER A 77 8.50 18.08 -6.65
C SER A 77 7.69 16.87 -6.18
N TYR A 78 8.35 15.98 -5.45
CA TYR A 78 7.78 14.77 -4.89
C TYR A 78 8.01 14.76 -3.38
N ILE A 79 6.95 14.44 -2.65
CA ILE A 79 6.99 14.23 -1.20
C ILE A 79 6.30 12.91 -0.88
N SER A 80 6.74 12.28 0.19
CA SER A 80 6.12 11.09 0.77
C SER A 80 4.96 11.49 1.69
N PHE A 81 3.90 10.67 1.71
CA PHE A 81 2.75 10.81 2.61
C PHE A 81 2.77 9.73 3.69
N GLN A 82 3.88 9.66 4.44
CA GLN A 82 4.14 8.57 5.40
C GLN A 82 3.12 8.56 6.54
N ASP A 83 2.72 9.73 7.05
CA ASP A 83 1.75 9.82 8.15
C ASP A 83 0.37 9.37 7.70
N GLU A 84 -0.05 9.74 6.49
CA GLU A 84 -1.31 9.28 5.91
C GLU A 84 -1.28 7.81 5.54
N PHE A 85 -0.13 7.28 5.09
CA PHE A 85 0.06 5.85 4.91
C PHE A 85 -0.12 5.08 6.23
N ASN A 86 0.47 5.57 7.34
CA ASN A 86 0.29 4.95 8.65
C ASN A 86 -1.19 5.00 9.10
N ARG A 87 -1.87 6.14 8.89
CA ARG A 87 -3.31 6.26 9.18
C ARG A 87 -4.17 5.32 8.32
N TRP A 88 -3.81 5.11 7.06
CA TRP A 88 -4.45 4.12 6.19
C TRP A 88 -4.22 2.67 6.66
N MET A 89 -3.01 2.35 7.13
CA MET A 89 -2.72 1.05 7.75
C MET A 89 -3.59 0.84 9.00
N ASP A 90 -3.73 1.88 9.82
CA ASP A 90 -4.54 1.88 11.05
C ASP A 90 -6.05 1.81 10.77
N SER A 91 -6.51 2.28 9.60
CA SER A 91 -7.92 2.17 9.19
C SER A 91 -8.29 0.79 8.62
N GLY A 92 -7.36 -0.17 8.64
CA GLY A 92 -7.58 -1.54 8.15
C GLY A 92 -7.26 -1.72 6.67
N CYS A 93 -6.34 -0.92 6.13
CA CYS A 93 -5.84 -1.05 4.76
C CYS A 93 -6.97 -1.01 3.72
N LYS A 94 -7.93 -0.09 3.89
CA LYS A 94 -9.12 0.02 3.01
C LYS A 94 -8.71 0.08 1.54
N GLY A 95 -9.37 -0.72 0.70
CA GLY A 95 -9.07 -0.88 -0.73
C GLY A 95 -8.16 -2.06 -1.07
N ILE A 96 -7.64 -2.78 -0.08
CA ILE A 96 -7.03 -4.10 -0.24
C ILE A 96 -7.92 -5.10 0.51
N GLU A 97 -8.19 -6.23 -0.10
CA GLU A 97 -8.97 -7.30 0.51
C GLU A 97 -8.03 -8.35 1.12
N LEU A 98 -8.49 -9.01 2.20
CA LEU A 98 -7.64 -9.95 2.93
C LEU A 98 -7.21 -11.13 2.03
N ASN A 99 -8.09 -11.62 1.17
CA ASN A 99 -7.81 -12.69 0.22
C ASN A 99 -6.73 -12.28 -0.79
N GLU A 100 -6.76 -11.06 -1.31
CA GLU A 100 -5.80 -10.57 -2.32
C GLU A 100 -4.36 -10.63 -1.79
N ILE A 101 -4.13 -10.03 -0.63
CA ILE A 101 -2.80 -10.00 0.00
C ILE A 101 -2.39 -11.38 0.54
N SER A 102 -3.35 -12.18 1.00
CA SER A 102 -3.07 -13.53 1.49
C SER A 102 -2.65 -14.46 0.36
N GLN A 103 -3.36 -14.43 -0.77
CA GLN A 103 -3.04 -15.25 -1.94
C GLN A 103 -1.69 -14.83 -2.53
N TYR A 104 -1.44 -13.53 -2.65
CA TYR A 104 -0.13 -13.02 -3.06
C TYR A 104 0.99 -13.61 -2.20
N LEU A 105 0.89 -13.57 -0.87
CA LEU A 105 1.91 -14.09 0.04
C LEU A 105 2.01 -15.62 0.07
N GLN A 106 0.95 -16.35 -0.28
CA GLN A 106 1.00 -17.81 -0.42
C GLN A 106 1.82 -18.23 -1.65
N GLU A 107 1.65 -17.53 -2.76
CA GLU A 107 2.38 -17.80 -4.00
C GLU A 107 3.78 -17.16 -4.02
N ASN A 108 3.96 -16.09 -3.24
CA ASN A 108 5.20 -15.31 -3.12
C ASN A 108 5.66 -15.24 -1.66
N PRO A 109 6.13 -16.35 -1.06
CA PRO A 109 6.52 -16.36 0.35
C PRO A 109 7.71 -15.43 0.62
N ILE A 110 7.63 -14.67 1.71
CA ILE A 110 8.75 -13.87 2.21
C ILE A 110 9.58 -14.75 3.16
N VAL A 111 10.80 -15.06 2.75
CA VAL A 111 11.78 -15.91 3.47
C VAL A 111 12.72 -15.09 4.33
#